data_AF-A0A511YQ74-F1
#
_entry.id   AF-A0A511YQ74-F1
#
_cell.length_a   1.000
_cell.length_b   1.000
_cell.length_c   1.000
_cell.angle_alpha   90.00
_cell.angle_beta   90.00
_cell.angle_gamma   90.00
#
_symmetry.space_group_name_H-M   'P 1'
#
loop_
_entity.id
_entity.type
_entity.pdbx_description
1 polymer ?
#
loop_
_entity_poly.entity_id
_entity_poly.type
_entity_poly.pdbx_seq_one_letter_code
_entity_poly.pdbx_strand_id
1 'polypeptide(L)'
;MLFCLDVHYKRDIFDSLIFNKNNNIHMSFLTLLSISWQHLLLLLIFIPFYFVPTFIAWSRKKSNIGAIFALNLFLGWSLIGWAGALIWALSNKENDRQTITGNTASNIDQLTQLKALHDQGVITDEEFETQKKRLLR
;
A
#
# COMPACT_ATOMS: atom_id res chain seq x y z
N MET A 1 64.02 49.05 2.75
CA MET A 1 62.66 49.57 2.48
C MET A 1 61.78 48.55 1.76
N LEU A 2 62.26 47.92 0.67
CA LEU A 2 61.51 46.91 -0.10
C LEU A 2 61.03 45.69 0.72
N PHE A 3 61.84 45.21 1.67
CA PHE A 3 61.47 44.10 2.56
C PHE A 3 60.26 44.38 3.47
N CYS A 4 60.03 45.64 3.84
CA CYS A 4 58.92 46.01 4.72
C CYS A 4 57.58 46.05 3.96
N LEU A 5 57.62 46.45 2.69
CA LEU A 5 56.45 46.48 1.80
C LEU A 5 55.98 45.06 1.45
N ASP A 6 56.91 44.14 1.21
CA ASP A 6 56.61 42.74 0.87
C ASP A 6 55.87 42.01 2.00
N VAL A 7 56.33 42.21 3.25
CA VAL A 7 55.68 41.62 4.44
C VAL A 7 54.28 42.19 4.67
N HIS A 8 54.09 43.49 4.45
CA HIS A 8 52.78 44.12 4.63
C HIS A 8 51.76 43.59 3.61
N TYR A 9 52.16 43.53 2.34
CA TYR A 9 51.31 43.04 1.25
C TYR A 9 50.87 41.59 1.44
N LYS A 10 51.81 40.72 1.87
CA LYS A 10 51.51 39.30 2.11
C LYS A 10 50.55 39.10 3.28
N ARG A 11 50.64 39.93 4.32
CA ARG A 11 49.71 39.93 5.47
C ARG A 11 48.31 40.36 5.04
N ASP A 12 48.18 41.43 4.27
CA ASP A 12 46.88 41.93 3.79
C ASP A 12 46.16 40.91 2.89
N ILE A 13 46.90 40.19 2.03
CA ILE A 13 46.37 39.08 1.24
C ILE A 13 45.94 37.93 2.14
N PHE A 14 46.75 37.55 3.13
CA PHE A 14 46.42 36.45 4.02
C PHE A 14 45.17 36.73 4.83
N ASP A 15 45.03 37.94 5.38
CA ASP A 15 43.85 38.37 6.12
C ASP A 15 42.60 38.41 5.23
N SER A 16 42.74 38.89 3.99
CA SER A 16 41.66 38.88 2.98
C SER A 16 41.24 37.46 2.58
N LEU A 17 42.20 36.54 2.45
CA LEU A 17 41.95 35.13 2.13
C LEU A 17 41.30 34.37 3.30
N ILE A 18 41.75 34.61 4.53
CA ILE A 18 41.16 34.05 5.75
C ILE A 18 39.72 34.55 5.89
N PHE A 19 39.49 35.85 5.71
CA PHE A 19 38.14 36.44 5.78
C PHE A 19 37.21 35.88 4.69
N ASN A 20 37.67 35.82 3.43
CA ASN A 20 36.91 35.25 2.32
C ASN A 20 36.60 33.75 2.55
N LYS A 21 37.58 32.97 3.02
CA LYS A 21 37.39 31.56 3.33
C LYS A 21 36.41 31.35 4.49
N ASN A 22 36.50 32.16 5.55
CA ASN A 22 35.57 32.11 6.67
C ASN A 22 34.13 32.43 6.23
N ASN A 23 33.95 33.44 5.38
CA ASN A 23 32.64 33.79 4.83
C ASN A 23 32.07 32.69 3.93
N ASN A 24 32.88 32.03 3.11
CA ASN A 24 32.44 30.90 2.30
C ASN A 24 32.03 29.69 3.16
N ILE A 25 32.79 29.37 4.21
CA ILE A 25 32.46 28.28 5.14
C ILE A 25 31.14 28.58 5.84
N HIS A 26 30.95 29.83 6.30
CA HIS A 26 29.72 30.25 6.95
C HIS A 26 28.53 30.23 5.98
N MET A 27 28.72 30.69 4.74
CA MET A 27 27.70 30.64 3.70
C MET A 27 27.29 29.20 3.36
N SER A 28 28.26 28.28 3.19
CA SER A 28 27.98 26.86 2.97
C SER A 28 27.21 26.23 4.13
N PHE A 29 27.60 26.51 5.38
CA PHE A 29 26.88 26.01 6.55
C PHE A 29 25.42 26.49 6.60
N LEU A 30 25.19 27.79 6.35
CA LEU A 30 23.86 28.38 6.31
C LEU A 30 22.99 27.78 5.18
N THR A 31 23.58 27.52 4.01
CA THR A 31 22.85 26.87 2.90
C THR A 31 22.45 25.43 3.25
N LEU A 32 23.31 24.66 3.92
CA LEU A 32 22.98 23.29 4.35
C LEU A 32 21.87 23.28 5.40
N LEU A 33 21.88 24.24 6.33
CA LEU A 33 20.84 24.40 7.34
C LEU A 33 19.48 24.75 6.71
N SER A 34 19.50 25.63 5.69
CA SER A 34 18.31 26.04 4.93
C SER A 34 17.74 24.90 4.08
N ILE A 35 18.60 24.18 3.36
CA ILE A 35 18.22 23.05 2.50
C ILE A 35 17.58 21.93 3.31
N SER A 36 18.10 21.65 4.50
CA SER A 36 17.57 20.60 5.38
C SER A 36 16.11 20.84 5.77
N TRP A 37 15.74 22.10 6.03
CA TRP A 37 14.36 22.49 6.38
C TRP A 37 13.41 22.43 5.19
N GLN A 38 13.89 22.80 4.00
CA GLN A 38 13.10 22.73 2.76
C GLN A 38 12.74 21.27 2.42
N HIS A 39 13.67 20.34 2.63
CA HIS A 39 13.41 18.91 2.43
C HIS A 39 12.39 18.35 3.45
N LEU A 40 12.47 18.77 4.72
CA LEU A 40 11.50 18.37 5.74
C LEU A 40 10.07 18.83 5.43
N LEU A 41 9.89 20.07 4.94
CA LEU A 41 8.58 20.58 4.53
C LEU A 41 8.01 19.83 3.32
N LEU A 42 8.86 19.52 2.35
CA LEU A 42 8.46 18.77 1.15
C LEU A 42 8.05 17.34 1.51
N LEU A 43 8.79 16.70 2.40
CA LEU A 43 8.50 15.36 2.91
C LEU A 43 7.20 15.33 3.74
N LEU A 44 6.96 16.36 4.56
CA LEU A 44 5.71 16.52 5.33
C LEU A 44 4.47 16.62 4.44
N ILE A 45 4.57 17.29 3.29
CA ILE A 45 3.49 17.41 2.31
C ILE A 45 3.28 16.09 1.56
N PHE A 46 4.34 15.37 1.21
CA PHE A 46 4.25 14.14 0.43
C PHE A 46 3.84 12.89 1.24
N ILE A 47 4.14 12.85 2.55
CA ILE A 47 3.71 11.77 3.45
C ILE A 47 2.20 11.49 3.38
N PRO A 48 1.29 12.46 3.53
CA PRO A 48 -0.14 12.17 3.49
C PRO A 48 -0.61 11.70 2.11
N PHE A 49 -0.01 12.18 1.03
CA PHE A 49 -0.28 11.68 -0.33
C PHE A 49 0.14 10.22 -0.52
N TYR A 50 1.20 9.80 0.16
CA TYR A 50 1.65 8.41 0.19
C TYR A 50 0.66 7.48 0.93
N PHE A 51 -0.10 8.01 1.88
CA PHE A 51 -1.12 7.27 2.64
C PHE A 51 -2.53 7.29 2.00
N VAL A 52 -2.72 7.91 0.83
CA VAL A 52 -3.98 7.92 0.08
C VAL A 52 -4.63 6.53 -0.07
N PRO A 53 -3.93 5.46 -0.49
CA PRO A 53 -4.54 4.13 -0.60
C PRO A 53 -4.98 3.54 0.75
N THR A 54 -4.27 3.86 1.84
CA THR A 54 -4.65 3.46 3.21
C THR A 54 -5.94 4.16 3.64
N PHE A 55 -6.10 5.44 3.29
CA PHE A 55 -7.31 6.21 3.58
C PHE A 55 -8.54 5.68 2.79
N ILE A 56 -8.33 5.33 1.52
CA ILE A 56 -9.36 4.73 0.66
C ILE A 56 -9.78 3.35 1.20
N ALA A 57 -8.83 2.55 1.70
CA ALA A 57 -9.12 1.24 2.30
C ALA A 57 -9.90 1.36 3.62
N TRP A 58 -9.56 2.35 4.46
CA TRP A 58 -10.26 2.62 5.72
C TRP A 58 -11.73 3.00 5.48
N SER A 59 -12.01 3.85 4.49
CA SER A 59 -13.37 4.27 4.15
C SER A 59 -14.30 3.10 3.77
N ARG A 60 -13.74 1.97 3.30
CA ARG A 60 -14.52 0.82 2.81
C ARG A 60 -14.75 -0.32 3.82
N LYS A 61 -14.34 -0.22 5.10
CA LYS A 61 -14.56 -1.23 6.17
C LYS A 61 -14.27 -2.69 5.74
N LYS A 62 -13.27 -2.92 4.90
CA LYS A 62 -12.87 -4.28 4.46
C LYS A 62 -11.90 -4.91 5.46
N SER A 63 -12.10 -6.20 5.75
CA SER A 63 -11.31 -7.04 6.69
C SER A 63 -9.80 -7.10 6.44
N ASN A 64 -9.30 -6.57 5.31
CA ASN A 64 -7.89 -6.70 4.89
C ASN A 64 -7.10 -5.38 5.01
N ILE A 65 -7.48 -4.51 5.95
CA ILE A 65 -6.77 -3.25 6.26
C ILE A 65 -5.30 -3.51 6.61
N GLY A 66 -5.01 -4.55 7.39
CA GLY A 66 -3.65 -4.86 7.84
C GLY A 66 -2.68 -5.20 6.71
N ALA A 67 -3.18 -5.85 5.66
CA ALA A 67 -2.34 -6.24 4.53
C ALA A 67 -2.10 -5.06 3.57
N ILE A 68 -3.06 -4.15 3.40
CA ILE A 68 -2.86 -2.88 2.65
C ILE A 68 -1.87 -1.97 3.41
N PHE A 69 -1.95 -1.95 4.75
CA PHE A 69 -1.02 -1.22 5.60
C PHE A 69 0.40 -1.81 5.53
N ALA A 70 0.56 -3.13 5.64
CA ALA A 70 1.84 -3.80 5.50
C ALA A 70 2.47 -3.57 4.11
N LEU A 71 1.65 -3.59 3.06
CA LEU A 71 2.11 -3.35 1.70
C LEU A 71 2.57 -1.88 1.50
N ASN A 72 1.90 -0.91 2.14
CA ASN A 72 2.30 0.49 2.10
C ASN A 72 3.56 0.79 2.95
N LEU A 73 3.75 0.07 4.06
CA LEU A 73 4.90 0.19 4.95
C LEU A 73 6.17 -0.45 4.37
N PHE A 74 6.06 -1.63 3.77
CA PHE A 74 7.22 -2.38 3.26
C PHE A 74 7.55 -2.07 1.79
N LEU A 75 6.58 -1.65 0.96
CA LEU A 75 6.81 -1.49 -0.48
C LEU A 75 6.64 -0.09 -1.04
N GLY A 76 6.19 0.96 -0.34
CA GLY A 76 6.00 2.23 -1.04
C GLY A 76 7.31 2.97 -1.41
N TRP A 77 8.49 2.42 -1.09
CA TRP A 77 9.75 2.78 -1.78
C TRP A 77 9.89 2.16 -3.19
N SER A 78 8.96 1.30 -3.60
CA SER A 78 8.94 0.56 -4.87
C SER A 78 7.56 0.69 -5.56
N LEU A 79 7.55 1.20 -6.79
CA LEU A 79 6.34 1.32 -7.64
C LEU A 79 5.55 0.00 -7.80
N ILE A 80 6.20 -1.15 -7.64
CA ILE A 80 5.58 -2.49 -7.71
C ILE A 80 4.58 -2.72 -6.57
N GLY A 81 4.85 -2.20 -5.36
CA GLY A 81 3.89 -2.30 -4.25
C GLY A 81 2.63 -1.51 -4.51
N TRP A 82 2.77 -0.33 -5.10
CA TRP A 82 1.63 0.48 -5.50
C TRP A 82 0.73 -0.26 -6.49
N ALA A 83 1.30 -0.91 -7.51
CA ALA A 83 0.55 -1.69 -8.49
C ALA A 83 -0.17 -2.89 -7.84
N GLY A 84 0.52 -3.64 -6.97
CA GLY A 84 -0.08 -4.77 -6.25
C GLY A 84 -1.22 -4.35 -5.30
N ALA A 85 -1.04 -3.24 -4.58
CA ALA A 85 -2.09 -2.66 -3.73
C ALA A 85 -3.31 -2.25 -4.56
N LEU A 86 -3.09 -1.62 -5.71
CA LEU A 86 -4.16 -1.14 -6.59
C LEU A 86 -4.95 -2.32 -7.17
N ILE A 87 -4.25 -3.33 -7.69
CA ILE A 87 -4.86 -4.55 -8.23
C ILE A 87 -5.68 -5.25 -7.14
N TRP A 88 -5.17 -5.31 -5.92
CA TRP A 88 -5.88 -5.99 -4.82
C TRP A 88 -7.04 -5.17 -4.24
N ALA A 89 -6.94 -3.84 -4.23
CA ALA A 89 -8.03 -2.95 -3.86
C ALA A 89 -9.16 -2.93 -4.90
N LEU A 90 -8.81 -3.07 -6.19
CA LEU A 90 -9.74 -3.18 -7.31
C LEU A 90 -10.29 -4.60 -7.49
N SER A 91 -9.61 -5.62 -6.95
CA SER A 91 -10.08 -7.00 -6.97
C SER A 91 -11.29 -7.15 -6.03
N ASN A 92 -12.48 -7.12 -6.64
CA ASN A 92 -13.66 -7.65 -5.99
C ASN A 92 -13.45 -9.16 -5.81
N LYS A 93 -13.28 -9.59 -4.56
CA LYS A 93 -13.56 -10.99 -4.20
C LYS A 93 -15.02 -11.28 -4.56
N GLU A 94 -15.25 -11.79 -5.77
CA GLU A 94 -16.53 -12.35 -6.20
C GLU A 94 -16.74 -13.78 -5.71
N ASN A 95 -15.93 -14.25 -4.75
CA ASN A 95 -16.02 -15.60 -4.20
C ASN A 95 -17.29 -15.87 -3.38
N ASP A 96 -18.12 -14.87 -3.10
CA ASP A 96 -19.41 -15.09 -2.41
C ASP A 96 -20.60 -15.24 -3.37
N ARG A 97 -20.46 -14.92 -4.66
CA ARG A 97 -21.57 -15.05 -5.63
C ARG A 97 -21.61 -16.39 -6.36
N GLN A 98 -20.53 -17.16 -6.35
CA GLN A 98 -20.52 -18.49 -6.99
C GLN A 98 -21.05 -19.61 -6.08
N THR A 99 -21.13 -19.39 -4.76
CA THR A 99 -21.61 -20.40 -3.82
C THR A 99 -23.11 -20.64 -3.95
N ILE A 100 -23.93 -19.61 -4.19
CA ILE A 100 -25.39 -19.79 -4.23
C ILE A 100 -25.85 -20.40 -5.55
N THR A 101 -25.35 -19.91 -6.69
CA THR A 101 -25.75 -20.44 -8.01
C THR A 101 -25.21 -21.85 -8.25
N GLY A 102 -23.97 -22.13 -7.84
CA GLY A 102 -23.38 -23.48 -7.95
C GLY A 102 -24.05 -24.51 -7.04
N ASN A 103 -24.31 -24.14 -5.78
CA ASN A 103 -24.97 -25.06 -4.85
C ASN A 103 -26.44 -25.30 -5.22
N THR A 104 -27.16 -24.28 -5.69
CA THR A 104 -28.57 -24.45 -6.08
C THR A 104 -28.71 -25.35 -7.30
N ALA A 105 -27.86 -25.19 -8.32
CA ALA A 105 -27.84 -26.08 -9.49
C ALA A 105 -27.52 -27.54 -9.08
N SER A 106 -26.48 -27.73 -8.25
CA SER A 106 -26.14 -29.06 -7.69
C SER A 106 -27.29 -29.68 -6.90
N ASN A 107 -27.96 -28.91 -6.04
CA ASN A 107 -29.07 -29.40 -5.22
C ASN A 107 -30.28 -29.81 -6.09
N ILE A 108 -30.57 -29.07 -7.17
CA ILE A 108 -31.65 -29.39 -8.12
C ILE A 108 -31.35 -30.69 -8.90
N ASP A 109 -30.10 -30.89 -9.33
CA ASP A 109 -29.67 -32.13 -9.98
C ASP A 109 -29.78 -33.32 -9.02
N GLN A 110 -29.39 -33.14 -7.74
CA GLN A 110 -29.56 -34.16 -6.69
C GLN A 110 -31.04 -34.48 -6.41
N LEU A 111 -31.91 -33.47 -6.36
CA LEU A 111 -33.36 -33.65 -6.22
C LEU A 111 -33.95 -34.46 -7.40
N THR A 112 -33.43 -34.25 -8.61
CA THR A 112 -33.87 -34.95 -9.83
C THR A 112 -33.41 -36.40 -9.81
N GLN A 113 -32.17 -36.66 -9.42
CA GLN A 113 -31.62 -38.00 -9.29
C GLN A 113 -32.31 -38.80 -8.17
N LEU A 114 -32.60 -38.14 -7.04
CA LEU A 114 -33.34 -38.73 -5.93
C LEU A 114 -34.78 -39.10 -6.34
N LYS A 115 -35.44 -38.27 -7.16
CA LYS A 115 -36.77 -38.57 -7.69
C LYS A 115 -36.75 -39.76 -8.66
N ALA A 116 -35.75 -39.83 -9.53
CA ALA A 116 -35.60 -40.95 -10.46
C ALA A 116 -35.39 -42.29 -9.73
N LEU A 117 -34.62 -42.29 -8.64
CA LEU A 117 -34.40 -43.50 -7.81
C LEU A 117 -35.63 -43.89 -7.00
N HIS A 118 -36.45 -42.91 -6.59
CA HIS A 118 -37.75 -43.12 -5.94
C HIS A 118 -38.76 -43.76 -6.89
N ASP A 119 -38.88 -43.24 -8.12
CA ASP A 119 -39.77 -43.79 -9.15
C ASP A 119 -39.37 -45.23 -9.58
N GLN A 120 -38.09 -45.60 -9.41
CA GLN A 120 -37.58 -46.95 -9.64
C GLN A 120 -37.87 -47.94 -8.49
N GLY A 121 -38.47 -47.47 -7.39
CA GLY A 121 -38.76 -48.29 -6.20
C GLY A 121 -37.50 -48.73 -5.44
N VAL A 122 -36.35 -48.11 -5.69
CA VAL A 122 -35.06 -48.45 -5.06
C VAL A 122 -34.93 -47.83 -3.66
N ILE A 123 -35.64 -46.74 -3.41
CA ILE A 123 -35.63 -46.01 -2.12
C ILE A 123 -37.04 -45.78 -1.61
N THR A 124 -37.18 -45.81 -0.30
CA THR A 124 -38.47 -45.67 0.39
C THR A 124 -38.93 -44.21 0.45
N ASP A 125 -40.25 -43.98 0.55
CA ASP A 125 -40.84 -42.62 0.64
C ASP A 125 -40.26 -41.81 1.82
N GLU A 126 -39.92 -42.49 2.91
CA GLU A 126 -39.38 -41.89 4.14
C GLU A 126 -37.95 -41.37 3.97
N GLU A 127 -37.10 -42.12 3.25
CA GLU A 127 -35.72 -41.73 2.94
C GLU A 127 -35.67 -40.57 1.94
N PHE A 128 -36.58 -40.57 0.96
CA PHE A 128 -36.72 -39.51 -0.04
C PHE A 128 -37.05 -38.16 0.63
N GLU A 129 -38.09 -38.10 1.47
CA GLU A 129 -38.49 -36.85 2.13
C GLU A 129 -37.42 -36.34 3.12
N THR A 130 -36.67 -37.25 3.76
CA THR A 130 -35.57 -36.88 4.65
C THR A 130 -34.43 -36.19 3.89
N GLN A 131 -34.05 -36.71 2.73
CA GLN A 131 -33.00 -36.14 1.87
C GLN A 131 -33.43 -34.79 1.27
N LYS A 132 -34.66 -34.70 0.76
CA LYS A 132 -35.26 -33.46 0.24
C LYS A 132 -35.28 -32.34 1.27
N LYS A 133 -35.64 -32.62 2.52
CA LYS A 133 -35.65 -31.63 3.61
C LYS A 133 -34.24 -31.12 3.97
N ARG A 134 -33.18 -31.92 3.76
CA ARG A 134 -31.79 -31.48 3.95
C ARG A 134 -31.30 -30.57 2.81
N LEU A 135 -31.75 -30.80 1.58
CA LEU A 135 -31.35 -30.03 0.39
C LEU A 135 -32.05 -28.66 0.28
N LEU A 136 -33.17 -28.49 0.98
CA LEU A 136 -33.99 -27.26 0.99
C LEU A 136 -33.76 -26.35 2.22
N ARG A 137 -32.76 -26.61 3.05
CA ARG A 137 -32.45 -25.84 4.27
C ARG A 137 -31.38 -24.78 4.02
#